data_AF-A0AAD2G8E2-F1
#
_entry.id   AF-A0AAD2G8E2-F1
#
_cell.length_a   1.000
_cell.length_b   1.000
_cell.length_c   1.000
_cell.angle_alpha   90.00
_cell.angle_beta   90.00
_cell.angle_gamma   90.00
#
_symmetry.space_group_name_H-M   'P 1'
#
loop_
_entity.id
_entity.type
_entity.pdbx_description
1 polymer ?
#
loop_
_entity_poly.entity_id
_entity_poly.type
_entity_poly.pdbx_seq_one_letter_code
_entity_poly.pdbx_strand_id
1 'polypeptide(L)'
;MMRRIALAIALVIGGGSATTAAFQISLPVSSHTSRWELSALAPGSTITTVTMMANDLTTSPLVETSSSLSLLASDAPSWLQPLLANPAFWTTSVLLIIVGMLVTWDTMVERAREAMPPAIATVIDNILMEMGSLGFIGLILSAALNNPVSPLQTGVAHLSEVYLGDGELLLESFHFLHELFFQVAIVYFFGSAFMTQRVINSIEFASDLAEKHAVAHKQCLTGDDTLDEECLAMEDYQDMLRQYQETRSHESDNVFLRELTISTTERGTEALVIRERIQQEVLHLPEWYRLDKDLEEAFATEELNLIKIAPSTWLPLIPILALAASVDLGNDVANPGSIEAIASSGYFVATPGVFYPLMALQLLKLGWGLLNFWKMATIKDMLIPRLTTNKMVDPATELVTKPAGESATARRFFASTPWFAEPVETVFAKPSTNRVQELFGTVGGNGVNFYFESIKLHTWLCVATLVAFAFQIIPRDLFAFFSNVEGVGIPSQVVPELMVQGTYAVMNIVFLLYVSPIAFMNFAIISCAERAVAQHEEISVEPKVLTSLVTSIESEMTPSLATVGSNSTYALAYEEATDSTLFTNQRDEN
;
A
#
# COMPACT_ATOMS: atom_id res chain seq x y z
N MET A 1 -6.40 -19.33 6.49
CA MET A 1 -5.83 -18.16 7.20
C MET A 1 -6.50 -16.85 6.77
N MET A 2 -6.50 -16.48 5.48
CA MET A 2 -7.14 -15.24 4.99
C MET A 2 -8.64 -15.09 5.32
N ARG A 3 -9.44 -16.17 5.34
CA ARG A 3 -10.84 -16.11 5.82
C ARG A 3 -10.98 -15.71 7.30
N ARG A 4 -10.01 -16.07 8.15
CA ARG A 4 -10.00 -15.73 9.58
C ARG A 4 -9.51 -14.29 9.80
N ILE A 5 -8.58 -13.83 8.96
CA ILE A 5 -8.11 -12.43 8.93
C ILE A 5 -9.24 -11.50 8.43
N ALA A 6 -9.96 -11.88 7.37
CA ALA A 6 -11.11 -11.13 6.88
C ALA A 6 -12.26 -11.07 7.92
N LEU A 7 -12.48 -12.15 8.68
CA LEU A 7 -13.46 -12.17 9.79
C LEU A 7 -13.01 -11.28 10.96
N ALA A 8 -11.72 -11.29 11.30
CA ALA A 8 -11.15 -10.42 12.34
C ALA A 8 -11.21 -8.94 11.92
N ILE A 9 -10.94 -8.62 10.66
CA ILE A 9 -11.07 -7.27 10.11
C ILE A 9 -12.54 -6.82 10.09
N ALA A 10 -13.48 -7.70 9.72
CA ALA A 10 -14.91 -7.39 9.81
C ALA A 10 -15.40 -7.15 11.25
N LEU A 11 -14.84 -7.87 12.23
CA LEU A 11 -15.12 -7.67 13.65
C LEU A 11 -14.49 -6.38 14.23
N VAL A 12 -13.30 -6.00 13.75
CA VAL A 12 -12.61 -4.77 14.17
C VAL A 12 -13.24 -3.54 13.52
N ILE A 13 -13.59 -3.60 12.23
CA ILE A 13 -14.27 -2.50 11.52
C ILE A 13 -15.73 -2.36 11.98
N GLY A 14 -16.41 -3.46 12.30
CA GLY A 14 -17.76 -3.43 12.87
C GLY A 14 -17.83 -3.07 14.36
N GLY A 15 -16.69 -3.02 15.06
CA GLY A 15 -16.61 -2.81 16.52
C GLY A 15 -16.35 -1.35 16.95
N GLY A 16 -16.20 -0.42 16.01
CA GLY A 16 -15.90 0.99 16.29
C GLY A 16 -17.06 1.84 16.82
N SER A 17 -18.29 1.30 16.84
CA SER A 17 -19.43 1.93 17.50
C SER A 17 -19.91 1.04 18.64
N ALA A 18 -19.88 1.56 19.86
CA ALA A 18 -20.38 0.90 21.07
C ALA A 18 -21.93 0.80 21.11
N THR A 19 -22.58 0.43 20.01
CA THR A 19 -24.00 0.07 19.97
C THR A 19 -24.19 -1.27 19.27
N THR A 20 -23.91 -2.35 19.99
CA THR A 20 -24.33 -3.70 19.59
C THR A 20 -25.84 -3.82 19.82
N ALA A 21 -26.65 -3.38 18.86
CA ALA A 21 -28.02 -3.87 18.76
C ALA A 21 -27.95 -5.38 18.48
N ALA A 22 -28.51 -6.18 19.40
CA ALA A 22 -28.47 -7.63 19.36
C ALA A 22 -29.10 -8.18 18.06
N PHE A 23 -28.27 -8.55 17.09
CA PHE A 23 -28.70 -9.33 15.93
C PHE A 23 -28.77 -10.81 16.34
N GLN A 24 -29.92 -11.23 16.86
CA GLN A 24 -30.18 -12.64 17.19
C GLN A 24 -30.50 -13.40 15.89
N ILE A 25 -29.47 -13.85 15.16
CA ILE A 25 -29.65 -14.80 14.05
C ILE A 25 -29.97 -16.16 14.66
N SER A 26 -31.26 -16.43 14.85
CA SER A 26 -31.75 -17.77 15.13
C SER A 26 -31.72 -18.58 13.83
N LEU A 27 -30.70 -19.41 13.65
CA LEU A 27 -30.70 -20.44 12.60
C LEU A 27 -31.55 -21.64 13.06
N PRO A 28 -32.67 -21.97 12.41
CA PRO A 28 -33.36 -23.22 12.70
C PRO A 28 -32.67 -24.37 11.97
N VAL A 29 -32.05 -25.25 12.75
CA VAL A 29 -31.72 -26.62 12.33
C VAL A 29 -33.01 -27.45 12.41
N SER A 30 -33.62 -27.75 11.27
CA SER A 30 -34.05 -29.12 10.87
C SER A 30 -35.21 -29.14 9.86
N SER A 31 -35.00 -30.00 8.86
CA SER A 31 -35.90 -30.81 8.04
C SER A 31 -37.41 -30.52 7.93
N HIS A 32 -37.85 -30.63 6.67
CA HIS A 32 -39.19 -30.94 6.15
C HIS A 32 -40.22 -29.80 5.94
N THR A 33 -40.39 -29.47 4.66
CA THR A 33 -41.66 -29.22 3.95
C THR A 33 -42.85 -28.63 4.73
N SER A 34 -43.19 -27.35 4.48
CA SER A 34 -44.51 -26.96 3.97
C SER A 34 -44.70 -25.44 3.83
N ARG A 35 -45.17 -25.02 2.66
CA ARG A 35 -46.30 -24.09 2.41
C ARG A 35 -46.32 -22.74 3.16
N TRP A 36 -46.15 -21.67 2.39
CA TRP A 36 -46.43 -20.30 2.82
C TRP A 36 -47.95 -20.04 2.76
N GLU A 37 -48.58 -19.75 3.90
CA GLU A 37 -49.89 -19.12 3.98
C GLU A 37 -49.75 -17.74 4.64
N LEU A 38 -50.16 -16.70 3.91
CA LEU A 38 -50.33 -15.34 4.41
C LEU A 38 -51.53 -15.33 5.37
N SER A 39 -51.31 -15.01 6.65
CA SER A 39 -52.38 -14.75 7.61
C SER A 39 -52.39 -13.27 7.97
N ALA A 40 -53.45 -12.57 7.56
CA ALA A 40 -53.75 -11.20 7.95
C ALA A 40 -54.04 -11.12 9.47
N LEU A 41 -53.46 -10.11 10.13
CA LEU A 41 -53.80 -9.75 11.50
C LEU A 41 -54.89 -8.66 11.49
N ALA A 42 -55.92 -8.91 12.29
CA ALA A 42 -57.14 -8.13 12.42
C ALA A 42 -56.91 -6.77 13.14
N PRO A 43 -57.77 -5.77 12.89
CA PRO A 43 -57.69 -4.45 13.49
C PRO A 43 -58.35 -4.44 14.88
N GLY A 44 -57.63 -4.00 15.91
CA GLY A 44 -58.23 -3.79 17.22
C GLY A 44 -57.24 -3.83 18.38
N SER A 45 -56.44 -2.78 18.55
CA SER A 45 -55.85 -2.48 19.85
C SER A 45 -55.81 -0.97 20.07
N THR A 46 -56.38 -0.59 21.20
CA THR A 46 -56.77 0.74 21.67
C THR A 46 -55.55 1.64 21.87
N ILE A 47 -55.59 2.84 21.27
CA ILE A 47 -54.64 3.91 21.53
C ILE A 47 -54.94 4.48 22.92
N THR A 48 -53.97 4.36 23.83
CA THR A 48 -53.98 5.11 25.10
C THR A 48 -53.09 6.33 24.90
N THR A 49 -53.72 7.49 24.75
CA THR A 49 -53.06 8.80 24.66
C THR A 49 -52.40 9.11 26.01
N VAL A 50 -51.07 9.11 26.07
CA VAL A 50 -50.32 9.70 27.18
C VAL A 50 -49.86 11.09 26.74
N THR A 51 -50.47 12.10 27.32
CA THR A 51 -50.07 13.51 27.21
C THR A 51 -48.82 13.70 28.07
N MET A 52 -47.64 13.89 27.46
CA MET A 52 -46.47 14.41 28.17
C MET A 52 -46.39 15.92 27.98
N MET A 53 -46.50 16.63 29.11
CA MET A 53 -46.26 18.07 29.21
C MET A 53 -44.76 18.35 29.00
N ALA A 54 -44.52 19.40 28.23
CA ALA A 54 -43.22 20.05 28.11
C ALA A 54 -42.67 20.48 29.48
N ASN A 55 -41.38 20.25 29.70
CA ASN A 55 -40.50 21.17 30.42
C ASN A 55 -39.02 20.81 30.14
N ASP A 56 -38.29 21.86 29.76
CA ASP A 56 -36.84 22.08 29.87
C ASP A 56 -35.87 21.09 29.20
N LEU A 57 -35.54 21.39 27.93
CA LEU A 57 -34.33 20.93 27.25
C LEU A 57 -33.11 21.75 27.74
N THR A 58 -32.37 21.19 28.69
CA THR A 58 -30.92 21.39 28.86
C THR A 58 -30.32 20.10 29.40
N THR A 59 -30.40 19.02 28.63
CA THR A 59 -29.70 17.77 28.93
C THR A 59 -28.68 17.46 27.85
N SER A 60 -27.42 17.58 28.24
CA SER A 60 -26.22 17.15 27.51
C SER A 60 -26.37 15.69 27.01
N PRO A 61 -25.83 15.35 25.82
CA PRO A 61 -25.95 14.02 25.18
C PRO A 61 -25.36 12.86 26.00
N LEU A 62 -24.65 13.14 27.10
CA LEU A 62 -24.19 12.13 28.07
C LEU A 62 -25.32 11.36 28.80
N VAL A 63 -26.57 11.86 28.77
CA VAL A 63 -27.70 11.20 29.45
C VAL A 63 -28.25 10.01 28.64
N GLU A 64 -28.19 10.03 27.31
CA GLU A 64 -28.87 9.00 26.51
C GLU A 64 -28.14 7.65 26.50
N THR A 65 -26.81 7.61 26.57
CA THR A 65 -26.05 6.34 26.69
C THR A 65 -26.27 5.65 28.05
N SER A 66 -26.61 6.41 29.10
CA SER A 66 -26.99 5.85 30.39
C SER A 66 -28.33 5.12 30.36
N SER A 67 -29.22 5.48 29.43
CA SER A 67 -30.57 4.90 29.32
C SER A 67 -30.57 3.48 28.74
N SER A 68 -29.70 3.17 27.78
CA SER A 68 -29.60 1.86 27.14
C SER A 68 -28.84 0.83 27.99
N LEU A 69 -27.79 1.26 28.71
CA LEU A 69 -27.10 0.43 29.71
C LEU A 69 -27.97 0.17 30.95
N SER A 70 -28.77 1.15 31.38
CA SER A 70 -29.73 0.95 32.48
C SER A 70 -30.89 0.03 32.10
N LEU A 71 -31.31 0.02 30.83
CA LEU A 71 -32.29 -0.95 30.31
C LEU A 71 -31.73 -2.39 30.29
N LEU A 72 -30.48 -2.54 29.86
CA LEU A 72 -29.77 -3.84 29.89
C LEU A 72 -29.52 -4.32 31.33
N ALA A 73 -29.29 -3.38 32.26
CA ALA A 73 -29.15 -3.68 33.68
C ALA A 73 -30.49 -4.00 34.36
N SER A 74 -31.61 -3.43 33.91
CA SER A 74 -32.94 -3.72 34.46
C SER A 74 -33.44 -5.11 34.09
N ASP A 75 -33.05 -5.62 32.92
CA ASP A 75 -33.37 -6.97 32.45
C ASP A 75 -32.36 -8.04 32.93
N ALA A 76 -31.26 -7.63 33.55
CA ALA A 76 -30.28 -8.56 34.11
C ALA A 76 -30.83 -9.29 35.35
N PRO A 77 -30.49 -10.59 35.54
CA PRO A 77 -30.88 -11.33 36.74
C PRO A 77 -30.53 -10.58 38.03
N SER A 78 -31.39 -10.66 39.05
CA SER A 78 -31.24 -9.90 40.31
C SER A 78 -29.91 -10.12 41.05
N TRP A 79 -29.23 -11.24 40.80
CA TRP A 79 -27.91 -11.53 41.35
C TRP A 79 -26.76 -10.84 40.59
N LEU A 80 -26.98 -10.40 39.35
CA LEU A 80 -26.05 -9.68 38.48
C LEU A 80 -26.12 -8.16 38.66
N GLN A 81 -27.28 -7.64 39.08
CA GLN A 81 -27.49 -6.20 39.30
C GLN A 81 -26.48 -5.55 40.26
N PRO A 82 -26.09 -6.16 41.41
CA PRO A 82 -25.07 -5.57 42.29
C PRO A 82 -23.68 -5.51 41.65
N LEU A 83 -23.38 -6.44 40.73
CA LEU A 83 -22.12 -6.50 40.00
C LEU A 83 -22.08 -5.42 38.89
N LEU A 84 -23.17 -5.29 38.13
CA LEU A 84 -23.32 -4.28 37.07
C LEU A 84 -23.45 -2.85 37.63
N ALA A 85 -23.96 -2.68 38.85
CA ALA A 85 -23.97 -1.38 39.52
C ALA A 85 -22.62 -0.98 40.12
N ASN A 86 -21.63 -1.88 40.15
CA ASN A 86 -20.33 -1.62 40.75
C ASN A 86 -19.37 -0.97 39.72
N PRO A 87 -18.95 0.29 39.89
CA PRO A 87 -18.03 0.94 38.96
C PRO A 87 -16.67 0.22 38.87
N ALA A 88 -16.22 -0.43 39.96
CA ALA A 88 -14.99 -1.20 39.94
C ALA A 88 -15.07 -2.42 39.01
N PHE A 89 -16.24 -3.04 38.85
CA PHE A 89 -16.44 -4.14 37.92
C PHE A 89 -16.24 -3.69 36.47
N TRP A 90 -16.84 -2.56 36.07
CA TRP A 90 -16.68 -2.01 34.71
C TRP A 90 -15.26 -1.56 34.44
N THR A 91 -14.63 -0.83 35.37
CA THR A 91 -13.22 -0.42 35.23
C THR A 91 -12.31 -1.64 35.09
N THR A 92 -12.51 -2.67 35.90
CA THR A 92 -11.72 -3.92 35.81
C THR A 92 -11.98 -4.66 34.50
N SER A 93 -13.23 -4.68 34.02
CA SER A 93 -13.59 -5.33 32.75
C SER A 93 -12.99 -4.62 31.55
N VAL A 94 -13.05 -3.29 31.51
CA VAL A 94 -12.42 -2.47 30.48
C VAL A 94 -10.91 -2.66 30.51
N LEU A 95 -10.28 -2.62 31.68
CA LEU A 95 -8.83 -2.88 31.82
C LEU A 95 -8.46 -4.29 31.35
N LEU A 96 -9.26 -5.32 31.67
CA LEU A 96 -9.04 -6.68 31.18
C LEU A 96 -9.19 -6.78 29.65
N ILE A 97 -10.16 -6.08 29.06
CA ILE A 97 -10.32 -6.01 27.59
C ILE A 97 -9.11 -5.33 26.97
N ILE A 98 -8.67 -4.19 27.51
CA ILE A 98 -7.48 -3.47 27.02
C ILE A 98 -6.24 -4.36 27.11
N VAL A 99 -5.99 -4.98 28.27
CA VAL A 99 -4.86 -5.90 28.44
C VAL A 99 -4.97 -7.11 27.50
N GLY A 100 -6.16 -7.67 27.34
CA GLY A 100 -6.42 -8.76 26.40
C GLY A 100 -6.16 -8.36 24.94
N MET A 101 -6.57 -7.16 24.54
CA MET A 101 -6.27 -6.59 23.22
C MET A 101 -4.77 -6.37 23.03
N LEU A 102 -4.07 -5.85 24.05
CA LEU A 102 -2.61 -5.66 24.02
C LEU A 102 -1.86 -6.99 23.88
N VAL A 103 -2.25 -8.01 24.64
CA VAL A 103 -1.66 -9.37 24.52
C VAL A 103 -1.95 -9.98 23.16
N THR A 104 -3.18 -9.81 22.65
CA THR A 104 -3.56 -10.30 21.31
C THR A 104 -2.76 -9.58 20.23
N TRP A 105 -2.57 -8.27 20.36
CA TRP A 105 -1.74 -7.46 19.46
C TRP A 105 -0.29 -7.92 19.46
N ASP A 106 0.32 -8.09 20.63
CA ASP A 106 1.71 -8.55 20.75
C ASP A 106 1.89 -9.93 20.12
N THR A 107 0.95 -10.85 20.39
CA THR A 107 0.94 -12.18 19.76
C THR A 107 0.78 -12.10 18.23
N MET A 108 -0.03 -11.17 17.73
CA MET A 108 -0.20 -10.95 16.29
C MET A 108 1.07 -10.40 15.65
N VAL A 109 1.75 -9.47 16.33
CA VAL A 109 3.03 -8.90 15.89
C VAL A 109 4.12 -9.96 15.87
N GLU A 110 4.26 -10.74 16.93
CA GLU A 110 5.25 -11.81 17.02
C GLU A 110 5.05 -12.82 15.88
N ARG A 111 3.81 -13.29 15.69
CA ARG A 111 3.49 -14.20 14.57
C ARG A 111 3.70 -13.58 13.20
N ALA A 112 3.45 -12.28 13.04
CA ALA A 112 3.71 -11.58 11.79
C ALA A 112 5.22 -11.51 11.52
N ARG A 113 6.03 -11.21 12.53
CA ARG A 113 7.49 -11.19 12.44
C ARG A 113 8.07 -12.59 12.15
N GLU A 114 7.54 -13.63 12.78
CA GLU A 114 7.98 -15.02 12.56
C GLU A 114 7.60 -15.54 11.16
N ALA A 115 6.46 -15.11 10.62
CA ALA A 115 5.97 -15.55 9.33
C ALA A 115 6.58 -14.81 8.14
N MET A 116 7.27 -13.70 8.36
CA MET A 116 7.80 -12.85 7.29
C MET A 116 9.34 -12.92 7.20
N PRO A 117 9.90 -12.79 5.98
CA PRO A 117 11.34 -12.67 5.80
C PRO A 117 11.94 -11.52 6.65
N PRO A 118 13.19 -11.64 7.13
CA PRO A 118 13.83 -10.63 7.99
C PRO A 118 13.82 -9.20 7.42
N ALA A 119 13.88 -9.08 6.09
CA ALA A 119 13.83 -7.80 5.40
C ALA A 119 12.50 -7.06 5.65
N ILE A 120 11.38 -7.80 5.74
CA ILE A 120 10.03 -7.25 5.97
C ILE A 120 9.74 -7.10 7.46
N ALA A 121 10.42 -7.84 8.34
CA ALA A 121 10.30 -7.64 9.79
C ALA A 121 10.64 -6.19 10.19
N THR A 122 11.65 -5.60 9.55
CA THR A 122 12.01 -4.19 9.73
C THR A 122 10.88 -3.25 9.31
N VAL A 123 10.13 -3.62 8.27
CA VAL A 123 8.97 -2.88 7.81
C VAL A 123 7.87 -2.93 8.87
N ILE A 124 7.55 -4.11 9.41
CA ILE A 124 6.60 -4.29 10.53
C ILE A 124 7.00 -3.40 11.71
N ASP A 125 8.28 -3.33 12.07
CA ASP A 125 8.73 -2.50 13.20
C ASP A 125 8.50 -1.02 12.97
N ASN A 126 8.74 -0.53 11.76
CA ASN A 126 8.45 0.86 11.40
C ASN A 126 6.94 1.14 11.41
N ILE A 127 6.11 0.19 10.96
CA ILE A 127 4.65 0.30 11.05
C ILE A 127 4.22 0.47 12.50
N LEU A 128 4.70 -0.40 13.38
CA LEU A 128 4.32 -0.38 14.80
C LEU A 128 4.75 0.92 15.46
N MET A 129 5.92 1.43 15.08
CA MET A 129 6.41 2.73 15.53
C MET A 129 5.51 3.87 15.04
N GLU A 130 5.08 3.88 13.78
CA GLU A 130 4.20 4.92 13.24
C GLU A 130 2.78 4.84 13.82
N MET A 131 2.23 3.64 13.99
CA MET A 131 0.95 3.45 14.70
C MET A 131 1.03 3.90 16.16
N GLY A 132 2.15 3.60 16.82
CA GLY A 132 2.45 4.06 18.18
C GLY A 132 2.57 5.58 18.26
N SER A 133 3.23 6.22 17.29
CA SER A 133 3.40 7.68 17.23
C SER A 133 2.06 8.40 17.05
N LEU A 134 1.20 7.91 16.13
CA LEU A 134 -0.14 8.44 15.90
C LEU A 134 -1.08 8.25 17.11
N GLY A 135 -1.01 7.08 17.74
CA GLY A 135 -1.75 6.81 18.98
C GLY A 135 -1.28 7.71 20.13
N PHE A 136 0.02 7.94 20.26
CA PHE A 136 0.59 8.82 21.28
C PHE A 136 0.21 10.30 21.06
N ILE A 137 0.24 10.78 19.82
CA ILE A 137 -0.27 12.13 19.47
C ILE A 137 -1.74 12.26 19.85
N GLY A 138 -2.53 11.21 19.61
CA GLY A 138 -3.92 11.12 20.04
C GLY A 138 -4.13 11.23 21.53
N LEU A 139 -3.33 10.50 22.31
CA LEU A 139 -3.38 10.55 23.77
C LEU A 139 -2.99 11.93 24.30
N ILE A 140 -1.97 12.57 23.72
CA ILE A 140 -1.58 13.94 24.10
C ILE A 140 -2.69 14.94 23.77
N LEU A 141 -3.23 14.88 22.55
CA LEU A 141 -4.34 15.74 22.13
C LEU A 141 -5.55 15.52 23.04
N SER A 142 -5.95 14.27 23.26
CA SER A 142 -7.04 13.91 24.15
C SER A 142 -6.81 14.42 25.58
N ALA A 143 -5.61 14.23 26.15
CA ALA A 143 -5.28 14.75 27.48
C ALA A 143 -5.26 16.29 27.53
N ALA A 144 -4.80 16.94 26.46
CA ALA A 144 -4.75 18.40 26.37
C ALA A 144 -6.14 19.02 26.09
N LEU A 145 -7.04 18.29 25.44
CA LEU A 145 -8.38 18.72 25.08
C LEU A 145 -9.44 18.35 26.13
N ASN A 146 -9.20 17.29 26.92
CA ASN A 146 -10.10 16.88 28.00
C ASN A 146 -9.78 17.52 29.35
N ASN A 147 -8.67 18.26 29.46
CA ASN A 147 -8.32 18.95 30.70
C ASN A 147 -8.95 20.35 30.70
N PRO A 148 -10.00 20.62 31.52
CA PRO A 148 -10.74 21.88 31.54
C PRO A 148 -9.90 23.12 31.87
N VAL A 149 -8.67 22.92 32.34
CA VAL A 149 -7.71 23.99 32.68
C VAL A 149 -6.69 24.23 31.55
N SER A 150 -6.74 23.45 30.47
CA SER A 150 -5.82 23.56 29.35
C SER A 150 -6.08 24.83 28.53
N PRO A 151 -5.06 25.69 28.32
CA PRO A 151 -5.18 26.85 27.45
C PRO A 151 -5.62 26.49 26.02
N LEU A 152 -5.26 25.29 25.55
CA LEU A 152 -5.64 24.80 24.24
C LEU A 152 -7.15 24.51 24.16
N GLN A 153 -7.70 23.81 25.16
CA GLN A 153 -9.15 23.54 25.21
C GLN A 153 -9.93 24.86 25.31
N THR A 154 -9.53 25.76 26.21
CA THR A 154 -10.21 27.06 26.36
C THR A 154 -10.14 27.90 25.08
N GLY A 155 -9.00 27.88 24.38
CA GLY A 155 -8.85 28.57 23.09
C GLY A 155 -9.73 27.96 21.99
N VAL A 156 -9.74 26.63 21.87
CA VAL A 156 -10.57 25.90 20.91
C VAL A 156 -12.05 26.09 21.18
N ALA A 157 -12.49 25.96 22.44
CA ALA A 157 -13.88 26.17 22.84
C ALA A 157 -14.31 27.62 22.60
N HIS A 158 -13.45 28.60 22.89
CA HIS A 158 -13.75 30.00 22.59
C HIS A 158 -13.90 30.25 21.08
N LEU A 159 -13.04 29.67 20.24
CA LEU A 159 -13.18 29.76 18.79
C LEU A 159 -14.47 29.08 18.31
N SER A 160 -14.78 27.90 18.86
CA SER A 160 -16.01 27.16 18.55
C SER A 160 -17.25 27.98 18.90
N GLU A 161 -17.31 28.54 20.10
CA GLU A 161 -18.39 29.43 20.54
C GLU A 161 -18.53 30.67 19.63
N VAL A 162 -17.41 31.31 19.28
CA VAL A 162 -17.39 32.55 18.47
C VAL A 162 -17.84 32.32 17.03
N TYR A 163 -17.43 31.21 16.42
CA TYR A 163 -17.68 30.96 14.99
C TYR A 163 -18.85 30.03 14.70
N LEU A 164 -19.13 29.08 15.60
CA LEU A 164 -20.12 28.02 15.44
C LEU A 164 -21.27 28.12 16.45
N GLY A 165 -21.15 28.98 17.48
CA GLY A 165 -22.21 29.19 18.47
C GLY A 165 -22.30 28.08 19.54
N ASP A 166 -21.37 27.13 19.52
CA ASP A 166 -21.28 26.02 20.46
C ASP A 166 -19.81 25.77 20.81
N GLY A 167 -19.45 25.87 22.09
CA GLY A 167 -18.10 25.60 22.60
C GLY A 167 -17.58 24.17 22.45
N GLU A 168 -18.45 23.16 22.30
CA GLU A 168 -18.06 21.74 22.25
C GLU A 168 -17.89 21.21 20.83
N LEU A 169 -18.56 21.81 19.85
CA LEU A 169 -18.68 21.29 18.48
C LEU A 169 -17.33 21.14 17.74
N LEU A 170 -16.42 22.10 17.89
CA LEU A 170 -15.08 22.03 17.30
C LEU A 170 -14.16 21.06 18.07
N LEU A 171 -14.41 20.87 19.37
CA LEU A 171 -13.68 19.90 20.20
C LEU A 171 -14.02 18.46 19.78
N GLU A 172 -15.30 18.18 19.59
CA GLU A 172 -15.80 16.89 19.09
C GLU A 172 -15.32 16.62 17.66
N SER A 173 -15.35 17.63 16.80
CA SER A 173 -14.78 17.55 15.45
C SER A 173 -13.29 17.21 15.44
N PHE A 174 -12.50 17.74 16.38
CA PHE A 174 -11.08 17.41 16.51
C PHE A 174 -10.86 15.96 16.96
N HIS A 175 -11.65 15.50 17.94
CA HIS A 175 -11.58 14.11 18.40
C HIS A 175 -11.89 13.14 17.26
N PHE A 176 -12.95 13.42 16.51
CA PHE A 176 -13.31 12.67 15.33
C PHE A 176 -12.23 12.68 14.23
N LEU A 177 -11.63 13.84 13.93
CA LEU A 177 -10.58 13.94 12.92
C LEU A 177 -9.34 13.12 13.32
N HIS A 178 -8.99 13.12 14.61
CA HIS A 178 -7.90 12.29 15.13
C HIS A 178 -8.22 10.80 14.97
N GLU A 179 -9.43 10.37 15.34
CA GLU A 179 -9.87 8.99 15.15
C GLU A 179 -9.84 8.59 13.67
N LEU A 180 -10.33 9.46 12.79
CA LEU A 180 -10.30 9.26 11.35
C LEU A 180 -8.87 9.07 10.83
N PHE A 181 -7.92 9.93 11.24
CA PHE A 181 -6.51 9.77 10.85
C PHE A 181 -5.93 8.44 11.33
N PHE A 182 -6.28 8.02 12.54
CA PHE A 182 -5.86 6.74 13.09
C PHE A 182 -6.43 5.56 12.29
N GLN A 183 -7.73 5.60 11.96
CA GLN A 183 -8.39 4.58 11.14
C GLN A 183 -7.78 4.52 9.73
N VAL A 184 -7.52 5.66 9.09
CA VAL A 184 -6.84 5.72 7.78
C VAL A 184 -5.46 5.10 7.86
N ALA A 185 -4.67 5.39 8.89
CA ALA A 185 -3.34 4.83 9.07
C ALA A 185 -3.39 3.30 9.23
N ILE A 186 -4.35 2.78 10.01
CA ILE A 186 -4.55 1.33 10.18
C ILE A 186 -4.91 0.67 8.85
N VAL A 187 -5.91 1.20 8.14
CA VAL A 187 -6.35 0.61 6.86
C VAL A 187 -5.25 0.74 5.80
N TYR A 188 -4.47 1.83 5.84
CA TYR A 188 -3.34 2.03 4.93
C TYR A 188 -2.25 1.00 5.19
N PHE A 189 -1.95 0.76 6.46
CA PHE A 189 -1.03 -0.29 6.84
C PHE A 189 -1.49 -1.66 6.31
N PHE A 190 -2.72 -2.08 6.58
CA PHE A 190 -3.23 -3.36 6.07
C PHE A 190 -3.25 -3.42 4.54
N GLY A 191 -3.58 -2.30 3.89
CA GLY A 191 -3.52 -2.17 2.44
C GLY A 191 -2.11 -2.40 1.91
N SER A 192 -1.13 -1.68 2.44
CA SER A 192 0.29 -1.80 2.07
C SER A 192 0.82 -3.21 2.35
N ALA A 193 0.58 -3.78 3.52
CA ALA A 193 0.99 -5.15 3.86
C ALA A 193 0.37 -6.19 2.90
N PHE A 194 -0.89 -6.00 2.51
CA PHE A 194 -1.53 -6.85 1.51
C PHE A 194 -0.86 -6.70 0.14
N MET A 195 -0.51 -5.47 -0.29
CA MET A 195 0.23 -5.26 -1.53
C MET A 195 1.59 -5.95 -1.49
N THR A 196 2.34 -5.80 -0.40
CA THR A 196 3.63 -6.46 -0.24
C THR A 196 3.50 -7.97 -0.29
N GLN A 197 2.56 -8.56 0.46
CA GLN A 197 2.35 -10.00 0.46
C GLN A 197 2.06 -10.53 -0.95
N ARG A 198 1.27 -9.80 -1.74
CA ARG A 198 0.99 -10.16 -3.13
C ARG A 198 2.25 -10.16 -3.98
N VAL A 199 3.16 -9.23 -3.74
CA VAL A 199 4.42 -9.16 -4.47
C VAL A 199 5.38 -10.24 -4.04
N ILE A 200 5.57 -10.44 -2.73
CA ILE A 200 6.40 -11.51 -2.17
C ILE A 200 5.96 -12.87 -2.72
N ASN A 201 4.67 -13.19 -2.68
CA ASN A 201 4.17 -14.46 -3.21
C ASN A 201 4.52 -14.67 -4.69
N SER A 202 4.58 -13.60 -5.49
CA SER A 202 4.99 -13.70 -6.89
C SER A 202 6.50 -13.85 -7.05
N ILE A 203 7.30 -13.25 -6.17
CA ILE A 203 8.77 -13.41 -6.16
C ILE A 203 9.16 -14.79 -5.66
N GLU A 204 8.58 -15.26 -4.56
CA GLU A 204 8.80 -16.61 -4.02
C GLU A 204 8.46 -17.66 -5.08
N PHE A 205 7.31 -17.51 -5.76
CA PHE A 205 6.95 -18.38 -6.86
C PHE A 205 7.99 -18.36 -8.00
N ALA A 206 8.50 -17.18 -8.36
CA ALA A 206 9.55 -17.05 -9.36
C ALA A 206 10.89 -17.65 -8.89
N SER A 207 11.23 -17.51 -7.60
CA SER A 207 12.44 -18.06 -7.00
C SER A 207 12.41 -19.58 -6.95
N ASP A 208 11.30 -20.16 -6.50
CA ASP A 208 11.07 -21.62 -6.48
C ASP A 208 11.19 -22.22 -7.88
N LEU A 209 10.67 -21.53 -8.90
CA LEU A 209 10.76 -21.96 -10.28
C LEU A 209 12.21 -21.91 -10.79
N ALA A 210 12.95 -20.85 -10.45
CA ALA A 210 14.35 -20.69 -10.84
C ALA A 210 15.27 -21.72 -10.17
N GLU A 211 15.04 -22.02 -8.89
CA GLU A 211 15.82 -23.03 -8.16
C GLU A 211 15.62 -24.43 -8.76
N LYS A 212 14.38 -24.81 -9.06
CA LYS A 212 14.07 -26.07 -9.74
C LYS A 212 14.78 -26.17 -11.10
N HIS A 213 14.81 -25.06 -11.85
CA HIS A 213 15.53 -25.01 -13.12
C HIS A 213 17.05 -25.16 -12.95
N ALA A 214 17.65 -24.47 -11.99
CA ALA A 214 19.09 -24.57 -11.72
C ALA A 214 19.53 -25.99 -11.30
N VAL A 215 18.71 -26.66 -10.48
CA VAL A 215 18.95 -28.05 -10.05
C VAL A 215 18.88 -28.99 -11.25
N ALA A 216 17.80 -28.90 -12.04
CA ALA A 216 17.62 -29.69 -13.26
C ALA A 216 18.77 -29.51 -14.26
N HIS A 217 19.21 -28.27 -14.46
CA HIS A 217 20.32 -27.96 -15.37
C HIS A 217 21.64 -28.60 -14.91
N LYS A 218 21.98 -28.48 -13.62
CA LYS A 218 23.19 -29.07 -13.04
C LYS A 218 23.20 -30.59 -13.17
N GLN A 219 22.05 -31.22 -12.95
CA GLN A 219 21.89 -32.66 -13.04
C GLN A 219 22.05 -33.18 -14.47
N CYS A 220 21.43 -32.54 -15.47
CA CYS A 220 21.61 -32.96 -16.87
C CYS A 220 23.06 -32.77 -17.36
N LEU A 221 23.82 -31.82 -16.80
CA LEU A 221 25.27 -31.69 -17.08
C LEU A 221 26.11 -32.82 -16.47
N THR A 222 25.67 -33.42 -15.36
CA THR A 222 26.42 -34.51 -14.68
C THR A 222 26.23 -35.89 -15.32
N GLY A 223 25.29 -36.05 -16.25
CA GLY A 223 25.11 -37.27 -17.04
C GLY A 223 24.69 -38.51 -16.24
N ASP A 224 23.95 -38.32 -15.14
CA ASP A 224 23.42 -39.43 -14.33
C ASP A 224 22.17 -40.02 -15.02
N ASP A 225 22.19 -41.29 -15.39
CA ASP A 225 21.13 -41.95 -16.19
C ASP A 225 19.79 -42.12 -15.42
N THR A 226 19.70 -41.69 -14.17
CA THR A 226 18.46 -41.74 -13.36
C THR A 226 17.57 -40.50 -13.51
N LEU A 227 17.84 -39.61 -14.47
CA LEU A 227 17.35 -38.23 -14.53
C LEU A 227 16.21 -37.94 -15.53
N ASP A 228 15.38 -38.94 -15.87
CA ASP A 228 14.24 -38.69 -16.77
C ASP A 228 13.27 -37.62 -16.21
N GLU A 229 13.05 -37.56 -14.89
CA GLU A 229 12.05 -36.66 -14.29
C GLU A 229 12.54 -35.20 -14.14
N GLU A 230 13.83 -34.98 -13.92
CA GLU A 230 14.40 -33.63 -13.75
C GLU A 230 14.83 -33.00 -15.08
N CYS A 231 15.30 -33.78 -16.07
CA CYS A 231 15.50 -33.23 -17.41
C CYS A 231 14.16 -32.83 -18.07
N LEU A 232 13.04 -33.51 -17.76
CA LEU A 232 11.69 -33.08 -18.14
C LEU A 232 11.32 -31.71 -17.54
N ALA A 233 11.72 -31.41 -16.29
CA ALA A 233 11.45 -30.12 -15.67
C ALA A 233 12.18 -28.94 -16.35
N MET A 234 13.36 -29.20 -16.94
CA MET A 234 14.09 -28.20 -17.73
C MET A 234 13.47 -27.98 -19.11
N GLU A 235 13.00 -29.05 -19.77
CA GLU A 235 12.22 -28.92 -21.01
C GLU A 235 10.93 -28.14 -20.76
N ASP A 236 10.19 -28.46 -19.69
CA ASP A 236 8.98 -27.72 -19.28
C ASP A 236 9.25 -26.22 -19.05
N TYR A 237 10.40 -25.89 -18.44
CA TYR A 237 10.79 -24.49 -18.22
C TYR A 237 11.13 -23.77 -19.53
N GLN A 238 11.93 -24.38 -20.40
CA GLN A 238 12.26 -23.79 -21.70
C GLN A 238 11.04 -23.67 -22.61
N ASP A 239 10.13 -24.64 -22.56
CA ASP A 239 8.86 -24.61 -23.27
C ASP A 239 7.95 -23.52 -22.69
N MET A 240 7.92 -23.33 -21.37
CA MET A 240 7.20 -22.21 -20.74
C MET A 240 7.76 -20.85 -21.20
N LEU A 241 9.08 -20.70 -21.25
CA LEU A 241 9.74 -19.49 -21.75
C LEU A 241 9.42 -19.24 -23.23
N ARG A 242 9.47 -20.29 -24.04
CA ARG A 242 9.19 -20.23 -25.47
C ARG A 242 7.72 -19.91 -25.72
N GLN A 243 6.81 -20.59 -25.04
CA GLN A 243 5.38 -20.32 -25.10
C GLN A 243 5.07 -18.90 -24.64
N TYR A 244 5.75 -18.42 -23.60
CA TYR A 244 5.63 -17.05 -23.14
C TYR A 244 6.07 -16.05 -24.22
N GLN A 245 7.22 -16.27 -24.86
CA GLN A 245 7.70 -15.42 -25.96
C GLN A 245 6.77 -15.45 -27.19
N GLU A 246 6.28 -16.64 -27.56
CA GLU A 246 5.34 -16.84 -28.68
C GLU A 246 4.00 -16.15 -28.38
N THR A 247 3.45 -16.34 -27.18
CA THR A 247 2.20 -15.69 -26.74
C THR A 247 2.37 -14.18 -26.75
N ARG A 248 3.48 -13.66 -26.21
CA ARG A 248 3.78 -12.23 -26.18
C ARG A 248 3.90 -11.61 -27.58
N SER A 249 4.38 -12.37 -28.57
CA SER A 249 4.46 -11.90 -29.96
C SER A 249 3.10 -11.78 -30.65
N HIS A 250 2.08 -12.47 -30.13
CA HIS A 250 0.72 -12.50 -30.66
C HIS A 250 -0.29 -11.69 -29.84
N GLU A 251 0.08 -11.27 -28.63
CA GLU A 251 -0.84 -10.66 -27.69
C GLU A 251 -1.13 -9.18 -28.00
N SER A 252 -2.34 -8.76 -27.61
CA SER A 252 -2.98 -7.47 -27.91
C SER A 252 -2.04 -6.26 -27.77
N ASP A 253 -2.10 -5.34 -28.73
CA ASP A 253 -1.44 -4.01 -28.71
C ASP A 253 -1.79 -3.18 -27.45
N ASN A 254 -2.83 -3.56 -26.70
CA ASN A 254 -3.22 -2.90 -25.46
C ASN A 254 -2.48 -3.46 -24.24
N VAL A 255 -1.32 -2.86 -23.94
CA VAL A 255 -0.48 -3.12 -22.75
C VAL A 255 -1.29 -3.09 -21.46
N PHE A 256 -2.28 -2.20 -21.35
CA PHE A 256 -3.09 -2.04 -20.14
C PHE A 256 -3.93 -3.28 -19.83
N LEU A 257 -4.65 -3.81 -20.83
CA LEU A 257 -5.51 -4.98 -20.63
C LEU A 257 -4.69 -6.23 -20.37
N ARG A 258 -3.59 -6.42 -21.12
CA ARG A 258 -2.67 -7.54 -20.92
C ARG A 258 -2.19 -7.59 -19.48
N GLU A 259 -1.76 -6.45 -18.95
CA GLU A 259 -1.21 -6.36 -17.61
C GLU A 259 -2.26 -6.57 -16.51
N LEU A 260 -3.55 -6.37 -16.79
CA LEU A 260 -4.62 -6.71 -15.84
C LEU A 260 -5.03 -8.19 -15.92
N THR A 261 -4.88 -8.84 -17.07
CA THR A 261 -5.30 -10.23 -17.29
C THR A 261 -4.20 -11.26 -17.08
N ILE A 262 -2.94 -10.84 -17.07
CA ILE A 262 -1.79 -11.73 -16.89
C ILE A 262 -1.86 -12.47 -15.55
N SER A 263 -1.70 -13.78 -15.62
CA SER A 263 -1.76 -14.68 -14.47
C SER A 263 -0.58 -14.46 -13.51
N THR A 264 -0.73 -14.87 -12.25
CA THR A 264 0.36 -14.81 -11.26
C THR A 264 1.57 -15.65 -11.70
N THR A 265 1.31 -16.78 -12.34
CA THR A 265 2.31 -17.67 -12.93
C THR A 265 3.10 -16.95 -14.02
N GLU A 266 2.43 -16.35 -15.02
CA GLU A 266 3.09 -15.63 -16.10
C GLU A 266 3.89 -14.42 -15.59
N ARG A 267 3.39 -13.70 -14.57
CA ARG A 267 4.18 -12.62 -13.93
C ARG A 267 5.43 -13.14 -13.24
N GLY A 268 5.32 -14.27 -12.55
CA GLY A 268 6.47 -14.92 -11.92
C GLY A 268 7.51 -15.29 -12.97
N THR A 269 7.07 -15.88 -14.08
CA THR A 269 7.93 -16.19 -15.25
C THR A 269 8.54 -14.92 -15.84
N GLU A 270 7.79 -13.83 -15.98
CA GLU A 270 8.32 -12.53 -16.44
C GLU A 270 9.45 -12.02 -15.54
N ALA A 271 9.24 -12.01 -14.23
CA ALA A 271 10.23 -11.56 -13.26
C ALA A 271 11.49 -12.43 -13.32
N LEU A 272 11.31 -13.75 -13.50
CA LEU A 272 12.40 -14.71 -13.62
C LEU A 272 13.19 -14.52 -14.93
N VAL A 273 12.52 -14.30 -16.06
CA VAL A 273 13.18 -13.99 -17.34
C VAL A 273 14.01 -12.73 -17.22
N ILE A 274 13.45 -11.68 -16.63
CA ILE A 274 14.17 -10.43 -16.37
C ILE A 274 15.40 -10.71 -15.51
N ARG A 275 15.25 -11.54 -14.47
CA ARG A 275 16.33 -11.94 -13.58
C ARG A 275 17.47 -12.65 -14.31
N GLU A 276 17.17 -13.77 -14.97
CA GLU A 276 18.17 -14.58 -15.66
C GLU A 276 18.92 -13.76 -16.70
N ARG A 277 18.20 -12.88 -17.39
CA ARG A 277 18.79 -12.01 -18.41
C ARG A 277 19.66 -10.92 -17.82
N ILE A 278 19.22 -10.21 -16.77
CA ILE A 278 20.09 -9.24 -16.09
C ILE A 278 21.39 -9.92 -15.62
N GLN A 279 21.29 -11.13 -15.08
CA GLN A 279 22.44 -11.89 -14.59
C GLN A 279 23.38 -12.36 -15.71
N GLN A 280 22.83 -12.95 -16.78
CA GLN A 280 23.60 -13.52 -17.89
C GLN A 280 24.18 -12.45 -18.81
N GLU A 281 23.41 -11.41 -19.09
CA GLU A 281 23.67 -10.49 -20.19
C GLU A 281 24.34 -9.19 -19.73
N VAL A 282 23.92 -8.60 -18.60
CA VAL A 282 24.24 -7.19 -18.31
C VAL A 282 25.52 -7.00 -17.53
N LEU A 283 25.95 -7.96 -16.70
CA LEU A 283 26.99 -7.65 -15.72
C LEU A 283 28.08 -8.72 -15.55
N HIS A 284 27.98 -9.88 -16.22
CA HIS A 284 28.81 -11.05 -15.87
C HIS A 284 28.88 -11.25 -14.34
N LEU A 285 27.73 -11.07 -13.68
CA LEU A 285 27.70 -11.05 -12.23
C LEU A 285 28.25 -12.38 -11.73
N PRO A 286 29.09 -12.35 -10.68
CA PRO A 286 29.61 -13.57 -10.10
C PRO A 286 28.47 -14.52 -9.75
N GLU A 287 28.69 -15.84 -9.82
CA GLU A 287 27.67 -16.85 -9.49
C GLU A 287 27.05 -16.71 -8.09
N TRP A 288 27.73 -15.98 -7.19
CA TRP A 288 27.23 -15.65 -5.85
C TRP A 288 26.26 -14.46 -5.79
N TYR A 289 26.14 -13.66 -6.86
CA TYR A 289 25.19 -12.55 -6.91
C TYR A 289 23.77 -13.10 -7.01
N ARG A 290 22.96 -12.67 -6.06
CA ARG A 290 21.61 -13.17 -5.85
C ARG A 290 20.61 -12.06 -6.10
N LEU A 291 20.11 -11.94 -7.32
CA LEU A 291 19.08 -10.96 -7.65
C LEU A 291 17.82 -11.15 -6.80
N ASP A 292 17.56 -12.36 -6.30
CA ASP A 292 16.55 -12.63 -5.27
C ASP A 292 16.75 -11.73 -4.04
N LYS A 293 17.98 -11.59 -3.55
CA LYS A 293 18.31 -10.72 -2.42
C LYS A 293 18.23 -9.25 -2.78
N ASP A 294 18.66 -8.85 -3.98
CA ASP A 294 18.58 -7.45 -4.40
C ASP A 294 17.13 -7.02 -4.67
N LEU A 295 16.30 -7.93 -5.20
CA LEU A 295 14.85 -7.76 -5.27
C LEU A 295 14.31 -7.65 -3.85
N GLU A 296 14.57 -8.60 -2.96
CA GLU A 296 14.11 -8.54 -1.56
C GLU A 296 14.55 -7.26 -0.84
N GLU A 297 15.79 -6.79 -1.04
CA GLU A 297 16.33 -5.58 -0.44
C GLU A 297 15.73 -4.32 -1.09
N ALA A 298 15.55 -4.31 -2.42
CA ALA A 298 14.83 -3.25 -3.10
C ALA A 298 13.39 -3.18 -2.62
N PHE A 299 12.69 -4.31 -2.59
CA PHE A 299 11.35 -4.41 -2.06
C PHE A 299 11.27 -3.96 -0.62
N ALA A 300 12.13 -4.45 0.27
CA ALA A 300 12.12 -4.05 1.67
C ALA A 300 12.41 -2.56 1.85
N THR A 301 13.37 -2.00 1.09
CA THR A 301 13.70 -0.57 1.13
C THR A 301 12.54 0.28 0.60
N GLU A 302 11.97 -0.08 -0.55
CA GLU A 302 10.84 0.63 -1.13
C GLU A 302 9.56 0.44 -0.29
N GLU A 303 9.35 -0.72 0.33
CA GLU A 303 8.24 -0.98 1.23
C GLU A 303 8.36 -0.15 2.52
N LEU A 304 9.56 -0.06 3.10
CA LEU A 304 9.85 0.83 4.22
C LEU A 304 9.46 2.27 3.90
N ASN A 305 9.80 2.72 2.69
CA ASN A 305 9.47 4.04 2.21
C ASN A 305 7.97 4.19 1.89
N LEU A 306 7.29 3.10 1.49
CA LEU A 306 5.87 3.11 1.16
C LEU A 306 5.06 3.40 2.42
N ILE A 307 5.47 2.80 3.54
CA ILE A 307 4.76 2.91 4.81
C ILE A 307 4.96 4.25 5.50
N LYS A 308 6.12 4.89 5.31
CA LYS A 308 6.41 6.20 5.91
C LYS A 308 5.54 7.29 5.30
N ILE A 309 4.40 7.57 5.90
CA ILE A 309 3.52 8.66 5.47
C ILE A 309 4.08 9.98 6.00
N ALA A 310 4.57 10.85 5.12
CA ALA A 310 4.94 12.20 5.51
C ALA A 310 3.68 13.01 5.88
N PRO A 311 3.68 13.84 6.94
CA PRO A 311 2.52 14.67 7.30
C PRO A 311 2.01 15.55 6.16
N SER A 312 2.90 15.97 5.25
CA SER A 312 2.55 16.76 4.06
C SER A 312 1.61 16.03 3.09
N THR A 313 1.57 14.69 3.11
CA THR A 313 0.66 13.90 2.28
C THR A 313 -0.82 14.16 2.61
N TRP A 314 -1.12 14.64 3.83
CA TRP A 314 -2.46 15.00 4.26
C TRP A 314 -2.97 16.32 3.67
N LEU A 315 -2.06 17.23 3.30
CA LEU A 315 -2.41 18.59 2.86
C LEU A 315 -3.46 18.64 1.73
N PRO A 316 -3.44 17.76 0.70
CA PRO A 316 -4.45 17.76 -0.35
C PRO A 316 -5.84 17.33 0.13
N LEU A 317 -5.93 16.56 1.22
CA LEU A 317 -7.18 16.01 1.74
C LEU A 317 -7.85 16.96 2.73
N ILE A 318 -7.08 17.80 3.44
CA ILE A 318 -7.61 18.74 4.44
C ILE A 318 -8.75 19.62 3.89
N PRO A 319 -8.64 20.29 2.73
CA PRO A 319 -9.74 21.12 2.21
C PRO A 319 -11.01 20.30 1.94
N ILE A 320 -10.85 19.03 1.57
CA ILE A 320 -11.94 18.16 1.17
C ILE A 320 -12.65 17.60 2.41
N LEU A 321 -11.89 17.21 3.44
CA LEU A 321 -12.44 16.87 4.74
C LEU A 321 -13.15 18.07 5.38
N ALA A 322 -12.60 19.27 5.24
CA ALA A 322 -13.25 20.48 5.72
C ALA A 322 -14.57 20.76 5.00
N LEU A 323 -14.62 20.57 3.67
CA LEU A 323 -15.86 20.68 2.91
C LEU A 323 -16.88 19.62 3.30
N ALA A 324 -16.46 18.37 3.50
CA ALA A 324 -17.33 17.30 3.96
C ALA A 324 -17.87 17.58 5.37
N ALA A 325 -16.99 17.95 6.30
CA ALA A 325 -17.36 18.34 7.66
C ALA A 325 -18.31 19.55 7.66
N SER A 326 -18.19 20.50 6.72
CA SER A 326 -19.13 21.62 6.64
C SER A 326 -20.58 21.21 6.37
N VAL A 327 -20.80 20.05 5.74
CA VAL A 327 -22.14 19.48 5.59
C VAL A 327 -22.68 19.01 6.93
N ASP A 328 -21.86 18.28 7.68
CA ASP A 328 -22.26 17.75 8.98
C ASP A 328 -22.48 18.89 9.99
N LEU A 329 -21.52 19.82 10.11
CA LEU A 329 -21.65 20.97 11.00
C LEU A 329 -22.79 21.91 10.58
N GLY A 330 -23.09 22.01 9.29
CA GLY A 330 -24.22 22.79 8.79
C GLY A 330 -25.59 22.22 9.13
N ASN A 331 -25.65 20.96 9.57
CA ASN A 331 -26.86 20.26 10.00
C ASN A 331 -26.80 19.88 11.49
N ASP A 332 -26.00 20.60 12.28
CA ASP A 332 -25.80 20.38 13.73
C ASP A 332 -25.28 18.96 14.07
N VAL A 333 -24.57 18.33 13.14
CA VAL A 333 -23.90 17.03 13.35
C VAL A 333 -22.43 17.28 13.67
N ALA A 334 -22.08 17.18 14.95
CA ALA A 334 -20.69 17.33 15.40
C ALA A 334 -19.84 16.06 15.17
N ASN A 335 -20.47 14.88 15.26
CA ASN A 335 -19.80 13.59 15.07
C ASN A 335 -20.48 12.75 13.97
N PRO A 336 -19.85 12.60 12.80
CA PRO A 336 -20.38 11.81 11.70
C PRO A 336 -20.57 10.31 12.01
N GLY A 337 -19.97 9.81 13.10
CA GLY A 337 -20.16 8.44 13.59
C GLY A 337 -21.36 8.27 14.53
N SER A 338 -22.05 9.34 14.91
CA SER A 338 -23.21 9.30 15.81
C SER A 338 -24.51 8.97 15.06
N ILE A 339 -25.58 8.68 15.82
CA ILE A 339 -26.93 8.49 15.25
C ILE A 339 -27.47 9.80 14.68
N GLU A 340 -27.08 10.94 15.25
CA GLU A 340 -27.50 12.28 14.80
C GLU A 340 -27.03 12.56 13.37
N ALA A 341 -25.96 11.90 12.92
CA ALA A 341 -25.45 12.01 11.57
C ALA A 341 -26.50 11.69 10.49
N ILE A 342 -27.55 10.95 10.82
CA ILE A 342 -28.69 10.70 9.91
C ILE A 342 -29.28 12.02 9.37
N ALA A 343 -29.22 13.11 10.15
CA ALA A 343 -29.65 14.45 9.73
C ALA A 343 -28.88 14.98 8.51
N SER A 344 -27.63 14.56 8.30
CA SER A 344 -26.82 14.94 7.14
C SER A 344 -27.05 14.06 5.89
N SER A 345 -27.85 12.99 5.99
CA SER A 345 -28.00 12.03 4.88
C SER A 345 -28.65 12.68 3.66
N GLY A 346 -28.03 12.50 2.49
CA GLY A 346 -28.49 13.07 1.22
C GLY A 346 -27.98 14.49 0.94
N TYR A 347 -27.37 15.17 1.92
CA TYR A 347 -26.82 16.52 1.73
C TYR A 347 -25.49 16.56 0.97
N PHE A 348 -24.71 15.47 0.93
CA PHE A 348 -23.43 15.43 0.24
C PHE A 348 -23.60 15.46 -1.28
N VAL A 349 -24.69 14.88 -1.80
CA VAL A 349 -25.06 15.03 -3.22
C VAL A 349 -25.90 16.28 -3.47
N ALA A 350 -26.76 16.67 -2.53
CA ALA A 350 -27.61 17.84 -2.71
C ALA A 350 -26.84 19.18 -2.69
N THR A 351 -25.66 19.22 -2.08
CA THR A 351 -24.84 20.43 -1.92
C THR A 351 -23.76 20.50 -3.00
N PRO A 352 -23.94 21.27 -4.10
CA PRO A 352 -23.01 21.22 -5.24
C PRO A 352 -21.59 21.66 -4.89
N GLY A 353 -21.45 22.58 -3.91
CA GLY A 353 -20.16 23.05 -3.41
C GLY A 353 -19.32 21.97 -2.71
N VAL A 354 -19.94 20.87 -2.29
CA VAL A 354 -19.26 19.72 -1.66
C VAL A 354 -19.18 18.56 -2.63
N PHE A 355 -20.27 18.30 -3.35
CA PHE A 355 -20.34 17.23 -4.35
C PHE A 355 -19.29 17.35 -5.45
N TYR A 356 -19.17 18.53 -6.09
CA TYR A 356 -18.27 18.68 -7.23
C TYR A 356 -16.79 18.56 -6.87
N PRO A 357 -16.28 19.16 -5.77
CA PRO A 357 -14.91 18.93 -5.32
C PRO A 357 -14.62 17.47 -4.96
N LEU A 358 -15.55 16.78 -4.29
CA LEU A 358 -15.42 15.35 -3.99
C LEU A 358 -15.32 14.54 -5.28
N MET A 359 -16.23 14.76 -6.23
CA MET A 359 -16.19 14.09 -7.53
C MET A 359 -14.90 14.40 -8.30
N ALA A 360 -14.44 15.65 -8.28
CA ALA A 360 -13.20 16.05 -8.94
C ALA A 360 -11.98 15.32 -8.33
N LEU A 361 -11.91 15.19 -7.00
CA LEU A 361 -10.86 14.40 -6.34
C LEU A 361 -10.93 12.93 -6.77
N GLN A 362 -12.14 12.35 -6.80
CA GLN A 362 -12.33 10.95 -7.18
C GLN A 362 -11.88 10.69 -8.63
N LEU A 363 -12.23 11.58 -9.56
CA LEU A 363 -11.80 11.52 -10.96
C LEU A 363 -10.30 11.76 -11.12
N LEU A 364 -9.74 12.73 -10.40
CA LEU A 364 -8.30 13.00 -10.41
C LEU A 364 -7.52 11.78 -9.91
N LYS A 365 -7.92 11.23 -8.77
CA LYS A 365 -7.33 10.02 -8.19
C LYS A 365 -7.43 8.84 -9.15
N LEU A 366 -8.61 8.59 -9.73
CA LEU A 366 -8.83 7.52 -10.70
C LEU A 366 -7.89 7.67 -11.92
N GLY A 367 -7.88 8.87 -12.52
CA GLY A 367 -7.01 9.18 -13.66
C GLY A 367 -5.53 9.02 -13.31
N TRP A 368 -5.13 9.43 -12.11
CA TRP A 368 -3.75 9.32 -11.63
C TRP A 368 -3.33 7.89 -11.35
N GLY A 369 -4.20 7.06 -10.77
CA GLY A 369 -3.95 5.63 -10.58
C GLY A 369 -3.80 4.89 -11.90
N LEU A 370 -4.68 5.19 -12.87
CA LEU A 370 -4.60 4.63 -14.22
C LEU A 370 -3.31 5.06 -14.94
N LEU A 371 -2.89 6.31 -14.78
CA LEU A 371 -1.63 6.83 -15.31
C LEU A 371 -0.44 6.06 -14.74
N ASN A 372 -0.36 5.93 -13.41
CA ASN A 372 0.73 5.21 -12.75
C ASN A 372 0.81 3.76 -13.25
N PHE A 373 -0.32 3.06 -13.28
CA PHE A 373 -0.40 1.70 -13.78
C PHE A 373 0.04 1.61 -15.25
N TRP A 374 -0.53 2.45 -16.12
CA TRP A 374 -0.23 2.45 -17.55
C TRP A 374 1.24 2.75 -17.81
N LYS A 375 1.82 3.75 -17.12
CA LYS A 375 3.23 4.11 -17.28
C LYS A 375 4.14 2.96 -16.85
N MET A 376 3.93 2.39 -15.66
CA MET A 376 4.77 1.28 -15.18
C MET A 376 4.63 0.04 -16.09
N ALA A 377 3.42 -0.28 -16.54
CA ALA A 377 3.20 -1.37 -17.49
C ALA A 377 3.91 -1.13 -18.82
N THR A 378 3.85 0.10 -19.34
CA THR A 378 4.52 0.49 -20.60
C THR A 378 6.04 0.42 -20.49
N ILE A 379 6.61 0.95 -19.39
CA ILE A 379 8.06 0.90 -19.17
C ILE A 379 8.53 -0.55 -19.05
N LYS A 380 7.81 -1.38 -18.28
CA LYS A 380 8.09 -2.82 -18.19
C LYS A 380 8.03 -3.48 -19.57
N ASP A 381 7.01 -3.16 -20.36
CA ASP A 381 6.86 -3.72 -21.71
C ASP A 381 8.00 -3.32 -22.65
N MET A 382 8.60 -2.15 -22.45
CA MET A 382 9.79 -1.72 -23.18
C MET A 382 11.07 -2.38 -22.67
N LEU A 383 11.13 -2.72 -21.39
CA LEU A 383 12.30 -3.29 -20.74
C LEU A 383 12.48 -4.79 -21.07
N ILE A 384 11.42 -5.59 -21.00
CA ILE A 384 11.52 -7.06 -21.14
C ILE A 384 12.02 -7.53 -22.52
N PRO A 385 11.53 -7.01 -23.67
CA PRO A 385 12.03 -7.43 -24.98
C PRO A 385 13.51 -7.13 -25.16
N ARG A 386 14.01 -6.06 -24.53
CA ARG A 386 15.43 -5.70 -24.55
C ARG A 386 16.25 -6.73 -23.80
N LEU A 387 15.80 -7.16 -22.64
CA LEU A 387 16.46 -8.20 -21.86
C LEU A 387 16.43 -9.58 -22.54
N THR A 388 15.48 -9.86 -23.43
CA THR A 388 15.27 -11.21 -23.97
C THR A 388 15.89 -11.48 -25.35
N THR A 389 16.34 -10.43 -26.06
CA THR A 389 16.81 -10.59 -27.44
C THR A 389 18.29 -11.03 -27.47
N ASN A 390 18.52 -12.35 -27.68
CA ASN A 390 19.81 -13.07 -27.80
C ASN A 390 20.87 -12.50 -28.80
N LYS A 391 20.65 -11.33 -29.39
CA LYS A 391 21.56 -10.70 -30.37
C LYS A 391 22.34 -9.51 -29.79
N MET A 392 22.26 -9.26 -28.49
CA MET A 392 23.06 -8.21 -27.88
C MET A 392 24.53 -8.62 -27.87
N VAL A 393 25.35 -7.92 -28.65
CA VAL A 393 26.80 -8.17 -28.76
C VAL A 393 27.53 -7.78 -27.48
N ASP A 394 26.94 -6.87 -26.71
CA ASP A 394 27.35 -6.47 -25.36
C ASP A 394 26.13 -5.84 -24.67
N PRO A 395 25.38 -6.58 -23.85
CA PRO A 395 24.08 -6.16 -23.33
C PRO A 395 24.19 -5.00 -22.35
N ALA A 396 25.28 -4.96 -21.59
CA ALA A 396 25.62 -3.83 -20.72
C ALA A 396 25.83 -2.56 -21.54
N THR A 397 26.64 -2.67 -22.60
CA THR A 397 26.88 -1.56 -23.51
C THR A 397 25.64 -1.23 -24.33
N GLU A 398 24.76 -2.17 -24.68
CA GLU A 398 23.59 -1.91 -25.52
C GLU A 398 22.41 -1.32 -24.73
N LEU A 399 22.21 -1.73 -23.47
CA LEU A 399 21.35 -1.03 -22.51
C LEU A 399 21.82 0.40 -22.25
N VAL A 400 23.12 0.69 -22.39
CA VAL A 400 23.70 2.03 -22.17
C VAL A 400 23.80 2.87 -23.47
N THR A 401 24.09 2.28 -24.64
CA THR A 401 24.63 3.03 -25.80
C THR A 401 23.74 3.13 -27.04
N LYS A 402 22.71 2.29 -27.25
CA LYS A 402 21.89 2.36 -28.50
C LYS A 402 20.40 2.58 -28.24
N PRO A 403 19.81 3.68 -28.77
CA PRO A 403 18.37 3.77 -28.94
C PRO A 403 18.00 3.22 -30.32
N ALA A 404 17.71 1.92 -30.45
CA ALA A 404 17.14 1.42 -31.71
C ALA A 404 16.40 0.09 -31.55
N GLY A 405 15.10 0.12 -31.86
CA GLY A 405 14.20 -1.04 -31.88
C GLY A 405 12.77 -0.74 -31.45
N GLU A 406 12.47 0.50 -31.04
CA GLU A 406 11.10 0.88 -30.70
C GLU A 406 10.21 0.72 -31.92
N SER A 407 9.13 -0.05 -31.76
CA SER A 407 7.94 0.21 -32.54
C SER A 407 7.68 1.73 -32.43
N ALA A 408 7.63 2.43 -33.57
CA ALA A 408 7.36 3.88 -33.60
C ALA A 408 6.06 4.22 -32.83
N THR A 409 5.17 3.24 -32.72
CA THR A 409 3.95 3.22 -31.93
C THR A 409 4.25 3.33 -30.43
N ALA A 410 5.13 2.48 -29.88
CA ALA A 410 5.48 2.50 -28.46
C ALA A 410 6.20 3.79 -28.06
N ARG A 411 7.13 4.30 -28.89
CA ARG A 411 7.80 5.59 -28.63
C ARG A 411 6.83 6.77 -28.70
N ARG A 412 5.84 6.75 -29.60
CA ARG A 412 4.78 7.76 -29.65
C ARG A 412 3.96 7.79 -28.37
N PHE A 413 3.51 6.62 -27.91
CA PHE A 413 2.77 6.51 -26.65
C PHE A 413 3.60 6.93 -25.44
N PHE A 414 4.90 6.66 -25.48
CA PHE A 414 5.84 6.99 -24.42
C PHE A 414 6.16 8.49 -24.32
N ALA A 415 6.40 9.14 -25.46
CA ALA A 415 6.63 10.57 -25.55
C ALA A 415 5.36 11.39 -25.27
N SER A 416 4.18 10.79 -25.40
CA SER A 416 2.92 11.39 -24.99
C SER A 416 2.61 11.07 -23.53
N THR A 417 3.33 11.70 -22.60
CA THR A 417 2.74 11.88 -21.26
C THR A 417 1.37 12.56 -21.47
N PRO A 418 0.27 12.05 -20.90
CA PRO A 418 -1.02 12.68 -21.04
C PRO A 418 -0.94 14.16 -20.66
N TRP A 419 -1.61 15.02 -21.43
CA TRP A 419 -1.51 16.48 -21.29
C TRP A 419 -1.79 17.01 -19.87
N PHE A 420 -2.57 16.28 -19.06
CA PHE A 420 -2.87 16.67 -17.67
C PHE A 420 -1.75 16.32 -16.69
N ALA A 421 -0.92 15.32 -17.00
CA ALA A 421 0.17 14.85 -16.16
C ALA A 421 1.50 15.55 -16.50
N GLU A 422 1.67 15.95 -17.76
CA GLU A 422 2.89 16.62 -18.26
C GLU A 422 3.32 17.84 -17.43
N PRO A 423 2.42 18.75 -16.99
CA PRO A 423 2.82 19.88 -16.15
C PRO A 423 3.42 19.43 -14.82
N VAL A 424 2.88 18.37 -14.22
CA VAL A 424 3.37 17.83 -12.95
C VAL A 424 4.71 17.14 -13.18
N GLU A 425 4.81 16.26 -14.17
CA GLU A 425 6.07 15.56 -14.50
C GLU A 425 7.22 16.53 -14.81
N THR A 426 6.92 17.64 -15.48
CA THR A 426 7.91 18.69 -15.81
C THR A 426 8.49 19.36 -14.56
N VAL A 427 7.69 19.54 -13.50
CA VAL A 427 8.16 20.12 -12.23
C VAL A 427 9.19 19.21 -11.54
N PHE A 428 9.08 17.90 -11.76
CA PHE A 428 9.98 16.89 -11.17
C PHE A 428 11.04 16.38 -12.13
N ALA A 429 11.17 16.99 -13.31
CA ALA A 429 12.09 16.56 -14.35
C ALA A 429 13.55 16.69 -13.89
N LYS A 430 14.33 15.63 -14.11
CA LYS A 430 15.79 15.65 -14.03
C LYS A 430 16.37 15.07 -15.31
N PRO A 431 17.51 15.57 -15.81
CA PRO A 431 18.21 14.95 -16.92
C PRO A 431 18.47 13.47 -16.62
N SER A 432 18.18 12.59 -17.57
CA SER A 432 18.50 11.16 -17.48
C SER A 432 20.01 10.96 -17.57
N THR A 433 20.59 10.23 -16.62
CA THR A 433 22.01 9.85 -16.63
C THR A 433 22.22 8.54 -17.37
N ASN A 434 21.22 7.65 -17.38
CA ASN A 434 21.23 6.38 -18.08
C ASN A 434 19.96 6.18 -18.93
N ARG A 435 19.93 5.12 -19.75
CA ARG A 435 18.82 4.85 -20.68
C ARG A 435 17.56 4.31 -20.00
N VAL A 436 17.69 3.64 -18.85
CA VAL A 436 16.51 3.22 -18.07
C VAL A 436 15.79 4.46 -17.55
N GLN A 437 16.52 5.49 -17.16
CA GLN A 437 15.97 6.78 -16.78
C GLN A 437 15.29 7.52 -17.95
N GLU A 438 15.80 7.37 -19.19
CA GLU A 438 15.10 7.88 -20.38
C GLU A 438 13.72 7.22 -20.56
N LEU A 439 13.54 5.98 -20.08
CA LEU A 439 12.23 5.31 -20.05
C LEU A 439 11.25 5.92 -19.03
N PHE A 440 11.59 6.97 -18.29
CA PHE A 440 10.58 7.72 -17.54
C PHE A 440 10.09 8.99 -18.27
N GLY A 441 10.66 9.31 -19.43
CA GLY A 441 10.18 10.37 -20.31
C GLY A 441 10.54 11.73 -19.73
N THR A 442 9.54 12.61 -19.58
CA THR A 442 9.76 13.97 -19.05
C THR A 442 10.38 13.98 -17.66
N VAL A 443 10.07 12.99 -16.82
CA VAL A 443 10.63 12.89 -15.46
C VAL A 443 12.13 12.55 -15.47
N GLY A 444 12.57 11.81 -16.49
CA GLY A 444 13.97 11.43 -16.71
C GLY A 444 14.61 10.77 -15.50
N GLY A 445 15.73 11.34 -15.05
CA GLY A 445 16.54 10.79 -13.94
C GLY A 445 15.84 10.77 -12.58
N ASN A 446 14.70 11.46 -12.41
CA ASN A 446 13.92 11.39 -11.18
C ASN A 446 12.80 10.33 -11.23
N GLY A 447 12.74 9.55 -12.32
CA GLY A 447 11.63 8.67 -12.65
C GLY A 447 11.24 7.71 -11.53
N VAL A 448 12.21 6.95 -11.03
CA VAL A 448 12.02 5.97 -9.95
C VAL A 448 11.38 6.64 -8.73
N ASN A 449 12.03 7.68 -8.18
CA ASN A 449 11.53 8.37 -6.99
C ASN A 449 10.15 9.00 -7.19
N PHE A 450 9.92 9.62 -8.35
CA PHE A 450 8.65 10.28 -8.66
C PHE A 450 7.49 9.27 -8.73
N TYR A 451 7.63 8.20 -9.51
CA TYR A 451 6.53 7.24 -9.66
C TYR A 451 6.32 6.40 -8.40
N PHE A 452 7.37 6.17 -7.61
CA PHE A 452 7.24 5.59 -6.28
C PHE A 452 6.35 6.43 -5.37
N GLU A 453 6.70 7.71 -5.16
CA GLU A 453 5.92 8.63 -4.33
C GLU A 453 4.51 8.85 -4.91
N SER A 454 4.37 8.78 -6.24
CA SER A 454 3.07 8.85 -6.93
C SER A 454 2.17 7.63 -6.62
N ILE A 455 2.71 6.41 -6.68
CA ILE A 455 1.98 5.17 -6.34
C ILE A 455 1.60 5.18 -4.86
N LYS A 456 2.53 5.62 -4.01
CA LYS A 456 2.32 5.78 -2.56
C LYS A 456 1.20 6.77 -2.25
N LEU A 457 1.25 7.97 -2.82
CA LEU A 457 0.22 9.00 -2.67
C LEU A 457 -1.14 8.52 -3.16
N HIS A 458 -1.18 7.85 -4.32
CA HIS A 458 -2.42 7.30 -4.87
C HIS A 458 -3.03 6.22 -3.96
N THR A 459 -2.22 5.28 -3.48
CA THR A 459 -2.65 4.22 -2.55
C THR A 459 -3.17 4.84 -1.25
N TRP A 460 -2.46 5.84 -0.72
CA TRP A 460 -2.89 6.58 0.46
C TRP A 460 -4.22 7.31 0.22
N LEU A 461 -4.38 8.01 -0.92
CA LEU A 461 -5.64 8.66 -1.28
C LEU A 461 -6.80 7.67 -1.41
N CYS A 462 -6.57 6.47 -1.96
CA CYS A 462 -7.60 5.43 -2.05
C CYS A 462 -8.08 5.00 -0.66
N VAL A 463 -7.15 4.76 0.27
CA VAL A 463 -7.49 4.41 1.64
C VAL A 463 -8.17 5.57 2.36
N ALA A 464 -7.60 6.76 2.29
CA ALA A 464 -8.11 7.93 2.99
C ALA A 464 -9.54 8.24 2.54
N THR A 465 -9.82 8.19 1.24
CA THR A 465 -11.18 8.39 0.72
C THR A 465 -12.14 7.24 1.05
N LEU A 466 -11.64 6.01 1.17
CA LEU A 466 -12.46 4.87 1.60
C LEU A 466 -12.89 5.04 3.07
N VAL A 467 -11.96 5.36 3.97
CA VAL A 467 -12.29 5.54 5.38
C VAL A 467 -13.09 6.81 5.63
N ALA A 468 -12.66 7.95 5.08
CA ALA A 468 -13.29 9.24 5.33
C ALA A 468 -14.68 9.38 4.70
N PHE A 469 -14.94 8.74 3.55
CA PHE A 469 -16.22 8.93 2.86
C PHE A 469 -17.04 7.65 2.84
N ALA A 470 -16.45 6.51 2.43
CA ALA A 470 -17.22 5.29 2.29
C ALA A 470 -17.66 4.73 3.66
N PHE A 471 -16.77 4.63 4.64
CA PHE A 471 -17.13 4.07 5.96
C PHE A 471 -17.96 5.01 6.83
N GLN A 472 -18.02 6.30 6.51
CA GLN A 472 -18.82 7.27 7.27
C GLN A 472 -20.18 7.51 6.63
N ILE A 473 -20.20 7.79 5.32
CA ILE A 473 -21.45 8.15 4.62
C ILE A 473 -22.30 6.90 4.33
N ILE A 474 -21.72 5.79 3.88
CA ILE A 474 -22.50 4.61 3.44
C ILE A 474 -23.29 3.99 4.59
N PRO A 475 -22.70 3.67 5.77
CA PRO A 475 -23.47 3.03 6.85
C PRO A 475 -24.61 3.92 7.36
N ARG A 476 -24.35 5.22 7.48
CA ARG A 476 -25.31 6.24 7.87
C ARG A 476 -26.47 6.33 6.90
N ASP A 477 -26.19 6.43 5.60
CA ASP A 477 -27.21 6.51 4.55
C ASP A 477 -28.00 5.20 4.40
N LEU A 478 -27.35 4.06 4.58
CA LEU A 478 -28.03 2.76 4.65
C LEU A 478 -28.99 2.72 5.84
N PHE A 479 -28.57 3.20 7.00
CA PHE A 479 -29.43 3.27 8.18
C PHE A 479 -30.60 4.22 7.95
N ALA A 480 -30.36 5.42 7.39
CA ALA A 480 -31.41 6.36 7.01
C ALA A 480 -32.42 5.74 6.04
N PHE A 481 -31.94 4.98 5.05
CA PHE A 481 -32.76 4.31 4.05
C PHE A 481 -33.62 3.18 4.63
N PHE A 482 -33.07 2.34 5.51
CA PHE A 482 -33.80 1.17 6.05
C PHE A 482 -34.69 1.49 7.24
N SER A 483 -34.29 2.44 8.08
CA SER A 483 -34.95 2.68 9.36
C SER A 483 -36.17 3.60 9.26
N ASN A 484 -36.44 4.20 8.08
CA ASN A 484 -37.54 5.16 7.86
C ASN A 484 -37.66 6.20 8.99
N VAL A 485 -36.52 6.62 9.55
CA VAL A 485 -36.48 7.46 10.75
C VAL A 485 -36.94 8.87 10.40
N GLU A 486 -37.72 9.48 11.28
CA GLU A 486 -37.94 10.93 11.23
C GLU A 486 -36.59 11.64 11.52
N GLY A 487 -36.25 12.67 10.75
CA GLY A 487 -34.97 13.38 10.90
C GLY A 487 -33.91 13.08 9.83
N VAL A 488 -34.24 12.31 8.79
CA VAL A 488 -33.39 12.25 7.58
C VAL A 488 -33.37 13.61 6.90
N GLY A 489 -32.17 14.10 6.57
CA GLY A 489 -31.96 15.40 5.95
C GLY A 489 -32.72 15.61 4.64
N ILE A 490 -32.29 14.94 3.57
CA ILE A 490 -32.96 15.00 2.27
C ILE A 490 -33.30 13.57 1.79
N PRO A 491 -34.46 13.01 2.16
CA PRO A 491 -34.83 11.62 1.87
C PRO A 491 -34.74 11.25 0.38
N SER A 492 -35.06 12.18 -0.52
CA SER A 492 -35.03 11.96 -1.97
C SER A 492 -33.61 11.83 -2.54
N GLN A 493 -32.58 12.25 -1.79
CA GLN A 493 -31.18 12.24 -2.20
C GLN A 493 -30.34 11.15 -1.53
N VAL A 494 -30.87 10.46 -0.52
CA VAL A 494 -30.18 9.35 0.17
C VAL A 494 -29.79 8.23 -0.81
N VAL A 495 -30.70 7.83 -1.70
CA VAL A 495 -30.39 6.78 -2.69
C VAL A 495 -29.32 7.23 -3.71
N PRO A 496 -29.43 8.42 -4.35
CA PRO A 496 -28.35 8.97 -5.16
C PRO A 496 -26.99 9.05 -4.44
N GLU A 497 -26.97 9.51 -3.19
CA GLU A 497 -25.76 9.58 -2.36
C GLU A 497 -25.14 8.21 -2.13
N LEU A 498 -25.94 7.24 -1.73
CA LEU A 498 -25.52 5.85 -1.56
C LEU A 498 -24.96 5.25 -2.86
N MET A 499 -25.58 5.52 -4.01
CA MET A 499 -25.09 5.04 -5.30
C MET A 499 -23.74 5.66 -5.68
N VAL A 500 -23.58 6.97 -5.50
CA VAL A 500 -22.33 7.68 -5.79
C VAL A 500 -21.21 7.20 -4.87
N GLN A 501 -21.44 7.26 -3.55
CA GLN A 501 -20.43 6.89 -2.56
C GLN A 501 -20.11 5.40 -2.61
N GLY A 502 -21.12 4.54 -2.83
CA GLY A 502 -20.92 3.11 -3.05
C GLY A 502 -20.06 2.83 -4.30
N THR A 503 -20.29 3.57 -5.39
CA THR A 503 -19.45 3.46 -6.59
C THR A 503 -18.01 3.85 -6.31
N TYR A 504 -17.78 4.96 -5.59
CA TYR A 504 -16.43 5.37 -5.18
C TYR A 504 -15.75 4.36 -4.26
N ALA A 505 -16.49 3.76 -3.33
CA ALA A 505 -15.99 2.71 -2.45
C ALA A 505 -15.52 1.49 -3.25
N VAL A 506 -16.36 1.00 -4.17
CA VAL A 506 -16.03 -0.13 -5.04
C VAL A 506 -14.80 0.18 -5.89
N MET A 507 -14.74 1.37 -6.51
CA MET A 507 -13.56 1.79 -7.28
C MET A 507 -12.30 1.79 -6.42
N ASN A 508 -12.34 2.38 -5.22
CA ASN A 508 -11.21 2.36 -4.29
C ASN A 508 -10.74 0.96 -3.94
N ILE A 509 -11.68 0.06 -3.64
CA ILE A 509 -11.36 -1.34 -3.33
C ILE A 509 -10.71 -2.02 -4.53
N VAL A 510 -11.22 -1.83 -5.74
CA VAL A 510 -10.63 -2.40 -6.96
C VAL A 510 -9.20 -1.88 -7.17
N PHE A 511 -8.96 -0.59 -6.97
CA PHE A 511 -7.61 -0.03 -7.09
C PHE A 511 -6.66 -0.58 -6.04
N LEU A 512 -7.08 -0.61 -4.77
CA LEU A 512 -6.25 -1.12 -3.67
C LEU A 512 -5.94 -2.61 -3.81
N LEU A 513 -6.90 -3.42 -4.25
CA LEU A 513 -6.75 -4.88 -4.30
C LEU A 513 -6.12 -5.40 -5.60
N TYR A 514 -6.22 -4.64 -6.70
CA TYR A 514 -5.76 -5.10 -8.02
C TYR A 514 -4.79 -4.13 -8.68
N VAL A 515 -5.18 -2.88 -8.92
CA VAL A 515 -4.39 -1.95 -9.75
C VAL A 515 -3.09 -1.54 -9.05
N SER A 516 -3.15 -1.12 -7.78
CA SER A 516 -1.98 -0.65 -7.02
C SER A 516 -0.94 -1.76 -6.80
N PRO A 517 -1.30 -3.00 -6.39
CA PRO A 517 -0.33 -4.09 -6.27
C PRO A 517 0.41 -4.38 -7.59
N ILE A 518 -0.31 -4.37 -8.71
CA ILE A 518 0.29 -4.60 -10.03
C ILE A 518 1.21 -3.45 -10.43
N ALA A 519 0.77 -2.20 -10.25
CA ALA A 519 1.57 -1.03 -10.53
C ALA A 519 2.86 -1.03 -9.68
N PHE A 520 2.76 -1.39 -8.41
CA PHE A 520 3.89 -1.49 -7.49
C PHE A 520 4.86 -2.63 -7.87
N MET A 521 4.34 -3.79 -8.28
CA MET A 521 5.16 -4.89 -8.79
C MET A 521 5.94 -4.48 -10.05
N ASN A 522 5.27 -3.86 -11.01
CA ASN A 522 5.90 -3.38 -12.23
C ASN A 522 6.95 -2.32 -11.92
N PHE A 523 6.64 -1.39 -11.00
CA PHE A 523 7.59 -0.40 -10.50
C PHE A 523 8.84 -1.07 -9.94
N ALA A 524 8.71 -2.06 -9.06
CA ALA A 524 9.86 -2.68 -8.42
C ALA A 524 10.76 -3.46 -9.40
N ILE A 525 10.17 -4.13 -10.40
CA ILE A 525 10.91 -4.74 -11.51
C ILE A 525 11.76 -3.69 -12.24
N ILE A 526 11.16 -2.54 -12.55
CA ILE A 526 11.85 -1.43 -13.23
C ILE A 526 12.97 -0.87 -12.35
N SER A 527 12.71 -0.68 -11.06
CA SER A 527 13.69 -0.18 -10.08
C SER A 527 14.87 -1.13 -9.92
N CYS A 528 14.65 -2.46 -9.91
CA CYS A 528 15.75 -3.42 -9.91
C CYS A 528 16.61 -3.33 -11.16
N ALA A 529 16.02 -3.19 -12.34
CA ALA A 529 16.78 -2.99 -13.56
C ALA A 529 17.58 -1.68 -13.56
N GLU A 530 17.01 -0.60 -12.99
CA GLU A 530 17.70 0.68 -12.84
C GLU A 530 18.92 0.56 -11.90
N ARG A 531 18.76 -0.09 -10.75
CA ARG A 531 19.87 -0.35 -9.81
C ARG A 531 20.96 -1.22 -10.41
N ALA A 532 20.59 -2.26 -11.15
CA ALA A 532 21.56 -3.13 -11.83
C ALA A 532 22.39 -2.36 -12.86
N VAL A 533 21.76 -1.46 -13.64
CA VAL A 533 22.46 -0.58 -14.58
C VAL A 533 23.37 0.41 -13.86
N ALA A 534 22.90 1.01 -12.77
CA ALA A 534 23.70 1.95 -11.97
C ALA A 534 24.96 1.28 -11.38
N GLN A 535 24.82 0.06 -10.83
CA GLN A 535 25.94 -0.73 -10.34
C GLN A 535 26.94 -1.08 -11.45
N HIS A 536 26.46 -1.43 -12.65
CA HIS A 536 27.34 -1.69 -13.79
C HIS A 536 28.16 -0.45 -14.19
N GLU A 537 27.53 0.72 -14.23
CA GLU A 537 28.20 1.98 -14.56
C GLU A 537 29.30 2.31 -13.53
N GLU A 538 29.05 2.09 -12.25
CA GLU A 538 30.03 2.30 -11.18
C GLU A 538 31.24 1.35 -11.34
N ILE A 539 30.98 0.06 -11.55
CA ILE A 539 32.02 -0.96 -11.77
C ILE A 539 32.81 -0.70 -13.07
N SER A 540 32.20 -0.15 -14.11
CA SER A 540 32.90 0.15 -15.37
C SER A 540 33.80 1.40 -15.29
N VAL A 541 33.46 2.36 -14.43
CA VAL A 541 34.23 3.60 -14.24
C VAL A 541 35.47 3.35 -13.38
N GLU A 542 35.37 2.55 -12.33
CA GLU A 542 36.46 2.26 -11.39
C GLU A 542 37.76 1.74 -12.04
N PRO A 543 37.76 0.77 -12.98
CA PRO A 543 38.97 0.29 -13.64
C PRO A 543 39.56 1.34 -14.58
N LYS A 544 38.74 2.24 -15.17
CA LYS A 544 39.26 3.35 -15.99
C LYS A 544 39.93 4.40 -15.13
N VAL A 545 39.38 4.71 -13.96
CA VAL A 545 40.01 5.59 -12.98
C VAL A 545 41.30 4.96 -12.49
N LEU A 546 41.31 3.70 -12.09
CA LEU A 546 42.52 2.97 -11.69
C LEU A 546 43.55 2.90 -12.82
N THR A 547 43.15 2.63 -14.06
CA THR A 547 44.08 2.61 -15.21
C THR A 547 44.63 4.01 -15.50
N SER A 548 43.80 5.05 -15.38
CA SER A 548 44.24 6.45 -15.50
C SER A 548 45.15 6.88 -14.36
N LEU A 549 44.91 6.39 -13.13
CA LEU A 549 45.73 6.66 -11.96
C LEU A 549 47.07 5.91 -12.07
N VAL A 550 47.05 4.65 -12.50
CA VAL A 550 48.25 3.85 -12.75
C VAL A 550 49.08 4.46 -13.88
N THR A 551 48.47 4.86 -14.99
CA THR A 551 49.19 5.54 -16.08
C THR A 551 49.68 6.93 -15.69
N SER A 552 48.94 7.67 -14.85
CA SER A 552 49.41 8.94 -14.29
C SER A 552 50.58 8.75 -13.34
N ILE A 553 50.52 7.74 -12.46
CA ILE A 553 51.61 7.36 -11.54
C ILE A 553 52.82 6.86 -12.33
N GLU A 554 52.65 6.05 -13.37
CA GLU A 554 53.74 5.63 -14.26
C GLU A 554 54.37 6.83 -14.99
N SER A 555 53.55 7.80 -15.43
CA SER A 555 54.05 9.02 -16.08
C SER A 555 54.81 9.95 -15.12
N GLU A 556 54.37 10.06 -13.87
CA GLU A 556 55.05 10.84 -12.82
C GLU A 556 56.27 10.10 -12.23
N MET A 557 56.23 8.77 -12.18
CA MET A 557 57.35 7.88 -11.81
C MET A 557 58.36 7.69 -12.95
N THR A 558 58.12 8.28 -14.12
CA THR A 558 59.15 8.55 -15.12
C THR A 558 59.75 9.97 -15.04
N PRO A 559 60.41 10.40 -13.95
CA PRO A 559 61.32 11.52 -14.03
C PRO A 559 62.69 11.03 -14.54
N SER A 560 63.09 11.53 -15.71
CA SER A 560 64.49 11.74 -16.09
C SER A 560 65.47 10.55 -16.03
N LEU A 561 65.14 9.39 -16.60
CA LEU A 561 66.16 8.39 -16.96
C LEU A 561 66.99 8.79 -18.20
N ALA A 562 66.75 9.98 -18.77
CA ALA A 562 67.55 10.54 -19.85
C ALA A 562 68.87 11.21 -19.40
N THR A 563 69.17 11.26 -18.09
CA THR A 563 70.38 11.98 -17.61
C THR A 563 71.08 11.33 -16.42
N VAL A 564 71.20 10.00 -16.37
CA VAL A 564 72.22 9.34 -15.53
C VAL A 564 72.95 8.31 -16.37
N GLY A 565 74.20 8.65 -16.70
CA GLY A 565 75.08 7.81 -17.50
C GLY A 565 75.36 6.47 -16.83
N SER A 566 75.49 5.47 -17.69
CA SER A 566 76.35 4.28 -17.57
C SER A 566 76.96 4.05 -16.18
N ASN A 567 76.25 3.34 -15.32
CA ASN A 567 76.88 2.43 -14.38
C ASN A 567 75.96 1.22 -14.17
N SER A 568 76.44 0.09 -14.65
CA SER A 568 75.83 -1.22 -14.63
C SER A 568 75.86 -1.81 -13.21
N THR A 569 74.76 -1.77 -12.47
CA THR A 569 74.58 -2.70 -11.32
C THR A 569 73.16 -3.01 -10.86
N TYR A 570 72.09 -2.45 -11.44
CA TYR A 570 70.72 -2.66 -10.92
C TYR A 570 69.77 -3.48 -11.81
N ALA A 571 70.28 -4.13 -12.85
CA ALA A 571 69.47 -4.95 -13.76
C ALA A 571 69.05 -6.34 -13.21
N LEU A 572 69.29 -6.65 -11.93
CA LEU A 572 69.00 -7.96 -11.34
C LEU A 572 67.86 -7.97 -10.31
N ALA A 573 67.22 -6.84 -10.00
CA ALA A 573 66.16 -6.79 -8.98
C ALA A 573 64.73 -6.77 -9.56
N TYR A 574 64.57 -6.66 -10.88
CA TYR A 574 63.24 -6.57 -11.51
C TYR A 574 62.78 -7.87 -12.18
N GLU A 575 63.67 -8.87 -12.31
CA GLU A 575 63.34 -10.17 -12.90
C GLU A 575 62.84 -11.19 -11.84
N GLU A 576 62.95 -10.88 -10.54
CA GLU A 576 62.54 -11.77 -9.44
C GLU A 576 61.09 -11.51 -8.96
N ALA A 577 60.43 -10.46 -9.44
CA ALA A 577 59.05 -10.11 -9.04
C ALA A 577 57.96 -10.73 -9.95
N THR A 578 58.31 -11.17 -11.15
CA THR A 578 57.36 -11.74 -12.14
C THR A 578 57.17 -13.26 -12.06
N ASP A 579 57.90 -13.96 -11.19
CA ASP A 579 57.83 -15.43 -11.06
C ASP A 579 57.07 -15.93 -9.81
N SER A 580 56.31 -15.05 -9.13
CA SER A 580 55.58 -15.40 -7.89
C SER A 580 54.06 -15.66 -8.05
N THR A 581 53.58 -15.98 -9.25
CA THR A 581 52.21 -16.48 -9.49
C THR A 581 52.15 -18.02 -9.48
N LEU A 582 52.70 -18.63 -8.43
CA LEU A 582 52.53 -20.05 -8.11
C LEU A 582 52.37 -20.20 -6.59
N PHE A 583 51.20 -19.82 -6.09
CA PHE A 583 50.70 -20.30 -4.80
C PHE A 583 49.38 -21.06 -5.00
N THR A 584 49.54 -22.35 -5.25
CA THR A 584 48.63 -23.37 -4.73
C THR A 584 48.91 -23.53 -3.23
N ASN A 585 47.87 -23.45 -2.41
CA ASN A 585 47.67 -24.22 -1.16
C ASN A 585 46.31 -23.78 -0.57
N GLN A 586 45.30 -24.65 -0.56
CA GLN A 586 45.15 -25.74 0.42
C GLN A 586 44.92 -25.15 1.83
N ARG A 587 43.66 -25.18 2.28
CA ARG A 587 43.33 -25.14 3.71
C ARG A 587 42.16 -26.07 4.00
N ASP A 588 42.55 -27.23 4.52
CA ASP A 588 41.71 -28.20 5.20
C ASP A 588 41.14 -27.64 6.52
N GLU A 589 39.98 -28.17 6.87
CA GLU A 589 39.51 -28.61 8.20
C GLU A 589 39.66 -27.68 9.43
N ASN A 590 38.53 -27.16 9.89
CA ASN A 590 37.95 -27.43 11.23
C ASN A 590 36.48 -27.00 11.29
#